data_AF-A0A2M9WEI1-F1
#
_entry.id   AF-A0A2M9WEI1-F1
#
_cell.length_a   1.000
_cell.length_b   1.000
_cell.length_c   1.000
_cell.angle_alpha   90.00
_cell.angle_beta   90.00
_cell.angle_gamma   90.00
#
_symmetry.space_group_name_H-M   'P 1'
#
loop_
_entity.id
_entity.type
_entity.pdbx_description
1 polymer ?
#
loop_
_entity_poly.entity_id
_entity_poly.type
_entity_poly.pdbx_seq_one_letter_code
_entity_poly.pdbx_strand_id
1 'polypeptide(L)'
;MKDKTDFNKRLKLIAVLKAQESDHSIKALQYLLNHDVVYKVRLAAWQVLNEKDVQCTEPVTRPRYAVVLEKTIGKLKRLGVWLMDITEGFR
;
A
#
# COMPACT_ATOMS: atom_id res chain seq x y z
N MET A 1 -10.07 8.33 17.32
CA MET A 1 -11.14 8.33 16.28
C MET A 1 -10.78 9.22 15.10
N LYS A 2 -9.61 9.05 14.46
CA LYS A 2 -9.10 9.96 13.40
C LYS A 2 -9.07 9.30 12.00
N ASP A 3 -9.18 7.98 11.92
CA ASP A 3 -9.02 7.21 10.68
C ASP A 3 -10.22 7.22 9.73
N LYS A 4 -11.46 7.22 10.23
CA LYS A 4 -12.66 7.13 9.36
C LYS A 4 -12.88 8.38 8.51
N THR A 5 -12.58 9.56 9.05
CA THR A 5 -12.80 10.84 8.37
C THR A 5 -11.83 11.02 7.21
N ASP A 6 -10.60 10.53 7.35
CA ASP A 6 -9.58 10.63 6.30
C ASP A 6 -9.88 9.67 5.14
N PHE A 7 -10.37 8.46 5.45
CA PHE A 7 -10.80 7.48 4.44
C PHE A 7 -11.89 8.04 3.51
N ASN A 8 -12.95 8.63 4.07
CA ASN A 8 -14.03 9.21 3.26
C ASN A 8 -13.56 10.42 2.44
N LYS A 9 -12.62 11.22 2.96
CA LYS A 9 -12.02 12.32 2.20
C LYS A 9 -11.22 11.81 1.00
N ARG A 10 -10.44 10.75 1.17
CA ARG A 10 -9.66 10.12 0.08
C ARG A 10 -10.57 9.52 -0.99
N LEU A 11 -11.66 8.87 -0.60
CA LEU A 11 -12.65 8.39 -1.58
C LEU A 11 -13.35 9.51 -2.34
N LYS A 12 -13.72 10.60 -1.65
CA LYS A 12 -14.26 11.80 -2.32
C LYS A 12 -13.26 12.40 -3.29
N LEU A 13 -11.98 12.46 -2.92
CA LEU A 13 -10.91 12.93 -3.81
C LEU A 13 -10.83 12.08 -5.07
N ILE A 14 -10.87 10.74 -4.96
CA ILE A 14 -10.89 9.84 -6.12
C ILE A 14 -12.11 10.11 -7.01
N ALA A 15 -13.29 10.36 -6.42
CA ALA A 15 -14.49 10.68 -7.19
C ALA A 15 -14.37 12.01 -7.96
N VAL A 16 -13.73 13.04 -7.38
CA VAL A 16 -13.45 14.30 -8.08
C VAL A 16 -12.41 14.08 -9.18
N LEU A 17 -11.35 13.32 -8.91
CA LEU A 17 -10.31 12.98 -9.89
C LEU A 17 -10.85 12.11 -11.03
N LYS A 18 -11.87 11.27 -10.78
CA LYS A 18 -12.59 10.52 -11.82
C LYS A 18 -13.21 11.47 -12.84
N ALA A 19 -13.91 12.50 -12.35
CA ALA A 19 -14.59 13.48 -13.19
C ALA A 19 -13.64 14.37 -14.00
N GLN A 20 -12.36 14.45 -13.63
CA GLN A 20 -11.35 15.19 -14.40
C GLN A 20 -10.49 14.27 -15.27
N GLU A 21 -10.48 14.50 -16.57
CA GLU A 21 -9.62 13.82 -17.55
C GLU A 21 -8.29 14.54 -17.78
N SER A 22 -7.66 14.97 -16.68
CA SER A 22 -6.35 15.63 -16.75
C SER A 22 -5.22 14.64 -16.48
N ASP A 23 -4.09 14.82 -17.16
CA ASP A 23 -2.85 14.04 -16.93
C ASP A 23 -2.41 14.07 -15.45
N HIS A 24 -2.61 15.22 -14.79
CA HIS A 24 -2.40 15.38 -13.35
C HIS A 24 -3.31 14.50 -12.50
N SER A 25 -4.55 14.28 -12.91
CA SER A 25 -5.50 13.41 -12.20
C SER A 25 -5.08 11.95 -12.32
N ILE A 26 -4.58 11.54 -13.49
CA ILE A 26 -4.05 10.19 -13.70
C ILE A 26 -2.81 9.96 -12.81
N LYS A 27 -1.87 10.91 -12.78
CA LYS A 27 -0.69 10.84 -11.89
C LYS A 27 -1.07 10.79 -10.41
N ALA A 28 -2.07 11.57 -9.99
CA ALA A 28 -2.55 11.56 -8.61
C ALA A 28 -3.19 10.20 -8.25
N LEU A 29 -3.96 9.61 -9.16
CA LEU A 29 -4.54 8.27 -8.98
C LEU A 29 -3.46 7.18 -8.92
N GLN A 30 -2.44 7.25 -9.77
CA GLN A 30 -1.29 6.34 -9.72
C GLN A 30 -0.51 6.47 -8.41
N TYR A 31 -0.35 7.69 -7.88
CA TYR A 31 0.28 7.92 -6.60
C TYR A 31 -0.53 7.28 -5.46
N LEU A 32 -1.85 7.49 -5.44
CA LEU A 32 -2.76 6.86 -4.46
C LEU A 32 -2.74 5.33 -4.55
N LEU A 33 -2.68 4.77 -5.75
CA LEU A 33 -2.62 3.33 -5.98
C LEU A 33 -1.37 2.69 -5.34
N ASN A 34 -0.22 3.36 -5.43
CA ASN A 34 1.06 2.81 -4.94
C ASN A 34 1.33 3.12 -3.47
N HIS A 35 0.96 4.32 -2.99
CA HIS A 35 1.35 4.82 -1.67
C HIS A 35 0.24 4.71 -0.61
N ASP A 36 -1.02 4.50 -0.97
CA ASP A 36 -2.09 4.43 0.02
C ASP A 36 -2.14 3.08 0.75
N VAL A 37 -2.22 3.12 2.07
CA VAL A 37 -2.25 1.93 2.93
C VAL A 37 -3.61 1.21 2.90
N VAL A 38 -4.68 1.89 2.48
CA VAL A 38 -6.04 1.37 2.50
C VAL A 38 -6.36 0.69 1.18
N TYR A 39 -6.57 -0.63 1.23
CA TYR A 39 -6.92 -1.43 0.06
C TYR A 39 -8.13 -0.88 -0.71
N LYS A 40 -9.20 -0.46 -0.02
CA LYS A 40 -10.39 0.09 -0.67
C LYS A 40 -10.11 1.39 -1.47
N VAL A 41 -9.17 2.22 -1.00
CA VAL A 41 -8.78 3.45 -1.70
C VAL A 41 -7.97 3.09 -2.95
N ARG A 42 -7.04 2.14 -2.83
CA ARG A 42 -6.26 1.62 -3.97
C ARG A 42 -7.14 0.97 -5.03
N LEU A 43 -8.10 0.14 -4.62
CA LEU A 43 -9.06 -0.49 -5.54
C LEU A 43 -9.89 0.55 -6.28
N ALA A 44 -10.43 1.55 -5.57
CA ALA A 44 -11.20 2.63 -6.19
C ALA A 44 -10.34 3.43 -7.18
N ALA A 45 -9.07 3.73 -6.84
CA ALA A 45 -8.16 4.42 -7.74
C ALA A 45 -7.85 3.58 -9.00
N TRP A 46 -7.64 2.28 -8.84
CA TRP A 46 -7.43 1.35 -9.97
C TRP A 46 -8.66 1.26 -10.88
N GLN A 47 -9.87 1.14 -10.31
CA GLN A 47 -11.10 1.11 -11.12
C GLN A 47 -11.23 2.35 -12.00
N VAL A 48 -10.94 3.53 -11.45
CA VAL A 48 -10.96 4.79 -12.21
C VAL A 48 -9.88 4.83 -13.29
N LEU A 49 -8.69 4.31 -13.01
CA LEU A 49 -7.61 4.22 -14.00
C LEU A 49 -7.95 3.23 -15.13
N ASN A 50 -8.60 2.11 -14.78
CA ASN A 50 -9.06 1.10 -15.73
C ASN A 50 -10.21 1.62 -16.61
N GLU A 51 -11.13 2.40 -16.05
CA GLU A 51 -12.17 3.11 -16.82
C GLU A 51 -11.58 4.13 -17.81
N LYS A 52 -10.37 4.65 -17.52
CA LYS A 52 -9.64 5.60 -18.38
C LYS A 52 -8.66 4.91 -19.36
N ASP A 53 -8.75 3.58 -19.51
CA ASP A 53 -7.89 2.76 -20.37
C ASP A 53 -6.38 2.84 -20.03
N VAL A 54 -6.05 3.27 -18.79
CA VAL A 54 -4.66 3.35 -18.35
C VAL A 54 -4.22 1.97 -17.88
N GLN A 55 -3.27 1.36 -18.57
CA GLN A 55 -2.69 0.07 -18.16
C GLN A 55 -1.99 0.19 -16.80
N CYS A 56 -2.70 -0.19 -15.75
CA CYS A 56 -2.21 -0.25 -14.37
C CYS A 56 -2.45 -1.63 -13.78
N THR A 57 -1.45 -2.16 -13.08
CA THR A 57 -1.54 -3.46 -12.40
C THR A 57 -2.63 -3.42 -11.33
N GLU A 58 -3.49 -4.44 -11.32
CA GLU A 58 -4.56 -4.56 -10.33
C GLU A 58 -3.96 -4.60 -8.91
N PRO A 59 -4.44 -3.75 -7.98
CA PRO A 59 -3.97 -3.77 -6.62
C PRO A 59 -4.46 -5.08 -5.98
N VAL A 60 -3.52 -5.98 -5.71
CA VAL A 60 -3.81 -7.20 -4.96
C VAL A 60 -4.11 -6.84 -3.51
N THR A 61 -5.12 -7.47 -2.92
CA THR A 61 -5.43 -7.37 -1.48
C THR A 61 -4.20 -7.84 -0.71
N ARG A 62 -3.24 -6.96 -0.40
CA ARG A 62 -2.18 -7.28 0.56
C ARG A 62 -2.89 -7.52 1.88
N PRO A 63 -3.00 -8.78 2.31
CA PRO A 63 -3.71 -9.07 3.54
C PRO A 63 -2.85 -8.55 4.69
N ARG A 64 -3.49 -8.09 5.77
CA ARG A 64 -2.79 -7.51 6.94
C ARG A 64 -1.63 -8.38 7.43
N TYR A 65 -1.71 -9.70 7.24
CA TYR A 65 -0.66 -10.64 7.59
C TYR A 65 0.66 -10.40 6.84
N ALA A 66 0.66 -9.96 5.58
CA ALA A 66 1.88 -9.75 4.80
C ALA A 66 2.72 -8.59 5.35
N VAL A 67 2.08 -7.51 5.80
CA VAL A 67 2.75 -6.35 6.42
C VAL A 67 3.32 -6.70 7.80
N VAL A 68 2.64 -7.56 8.55
CA VAL A 68 3.17 -8.08 9.82
C VAL A 68 4.35 -9.02 9.54
N LEU A 69 4.24 -9.86 8.49
CA LEU A 69 5.27 -10.82 8.09
C LEU A 69 6.59 -10.12 7.76
N GLU A 70 6.56 -9.03 6.99
CA GLU A 70 7.76 -8.22 6.69
C GLU A 70 8.43 -7.66 7.96
N LYS A 71 7.62 -7.21 8.94
CA LYS A 71 8.13 -6.74 10.25
C LYS A 71 8.74 -7.87 11.08
N THR A 72 8.15 -9.06 11.05
CA THR A 72 8.68 -10.24 11.77
C THR A 72 9.94 -10.79 11.11
N ILE A 73 10.04 -10.80 9.78
CA ILE A 73 11.25 -11.24 9.06
C ILE A 73 12.44 -10.33 9.41
N GLY A 74 12.24 -9.02 9.47
CA GLY A 74 13.27 -8.07 9.91
C GLY A 74 13.76 -8.27 11.35
N LYS A 75 12.89 -8.80 12.24
CA LYS A 75 13.26 -9.16 13.63
C LYS A 75 13.95 -10.53 13.70
N LEU A 76 13.46 -11.51 12.94
CA LEU A 76 14.06 -12.85 12.85
C LEU A 76 15.50 -12.80 12.34
N LYS A 77 15.79 -11.93 11.36
CA LYS A 77 17.16 -11.74 10.86
C LYS A 77 18.13 -11.25 11.95
N ARG A 78 17.65 -10.41 12.87
CA ARG A 78 18.43 -9.91 14.02
C ARG A 78 18.67 -11.00 15.07
N LEU A 79 17.68 -11.87 15.31
CA LEU A 79 17.83 -13.03 16.18
C LEU A 79 18.77 -14.09 15.60
N GLY A 80 18.74 -14.29 14.29
CA GLY A 80 19.66 -15.21 13.61
C GLY A 80 21.12 -14.82 13.78
N VAL A 81 21.45 -13.52 13.63
CA VAL A 81 22.81 -13.01 13.87
C VAL A 81 23.20 -13.15 15.34
N TRP A 82 22.29 -12.86 16.27
CA TRP A 82 22.55 -12.98 17.71
C TRP A 82 22.77 -14.44 18.16
N LEU A 83 22.02 -15.40 17.59
CA LEU A 83 22.24 -16.82 17.85
C LEU A 83 23.57 -17.32 17.29
N MET A 84 23.96 -16.86 16.10
CA MET A 84 25.25 -17.20 15.50
C MET A 84 26.42 -16.68 16.35
N ASP A 85 26.34 -15.44 16.82
CA ASP A 85 27.31 -14.78 17.70
C ASP A 85 27.50 -15.55 19.03
N ILE A 86 26.40 -16.02 19.63
CA ILE A 86 26.45 -16.84 20.86
C ILE A 86 27.10 -18.20 20.62
N THR A 87 26.84 -18.84 19.48
CA THR A 87 27.41 -20.14 19.17
C THR A 87 28.90 -20.09 18.82
N GLU A 88 29.39 -18.98 18.26
CA GLU A 88 30.83 -18.77 18.04
C GLU A 88 31.58 -18.41 19.33
N GLY A 89 30.94 -17.71 20.28
CA GLY A 89 31.54 -17.39 21.59
C GLY A 89 31.66 -18.58 22.56
N PHE A 90 31.10 -19.74 22.23
CA PHE A 90 31.11 -20.95 23.05
C PHE A 90 32.14 -22.01 22.59
N ARG A 91 32.95 -21.71 21.57
CA ARG A 91 33.97 -22.61 21.01
C ARG A 91 35.39 -22.27 21.47
#